data_AF-A0A7C1B9B3-F1
#
_entry.id   AF-A0A7C1B9B3-F1
#
_cell.length_a   1.000
_cell.length_b   1.000
_cell.length_c   1.000
_cell.angle_alpha   90.00
_cell.angle_beta   90.00
_cell.angle_gamma   90.00
#
_symmetry.space_group_name_H-M   'P 1'
#
loop_
_entity.id
_entity.type
_entity.pdbx_description
1 polymer ?
#
loop_
_entity_poly.entity_id
_entity_poly.type
_entity_poly.pdbx_seq_one_letter_code
_entity_poly.pdbx_strand_id
1 'polypeptide(L)'
;MTDFLIIAAMILGIPGISLVVDALLTALWQSSHKQIVIAGTFVVVAIGAYAASFVVDMVMLAWAGEIPWGNIVWPCWTWSLIATCALAVGAGRPTPKLTRILPFVIFGVFAMSAAIVHPRHIVTALLLILGGVIYAWATGGARNVSQTGAQKISRQSLPSAFAIGDYRIDTQLSVSQELVELTEYEYKFFTPMFKNEKIYKAPPTVFLGRPWNIMLGTVNGRIYKVAAFVELDNKAEANHLTDEVMRYCISRLGKPMEEHSGHIIRDARDGNIIAVLPQVFEQPKHIVWDTRDGNVILQTGTVMGTAGINLFVTSRAAGSLERVV
;
A
#
# COMPACT_ATOMS: atom_id res chain seq x y z
N MET A 1 15.56 -32.29 -34.32
CA MET A 1 16.30 -31.07 -33.92
C MET A 1 15.41 -29.83 -33.93
N THR A 2 14.51 -29.70 -34.92
CA THR A 2 13.46 -28.66 -35.00
C THR A 2 12.51 -28.63 -33.81
N ASP A 3 12.02 -29.78 -33.34
CA ASP A 3 11.08 -29.84 -32.21
C ASP A 3 11.72 -29.33 -30.91
N PHE A 4 13.01 -29.59 -30.71
CA PHE A 4 13.76 -29.14 -29.54
C PHE A 4 13.94 -27.61 -29.52
N LEU A 5 14.18 -26.99 -30.68
CA LEU A 5 14.31 -25.54 -30.80
C LEU A 5 12.98 -24.82 -30.55
N ILE A 6 11.87 -25.38 -31.02
CA ILE A 6 10.52 -24.83 -30.76
C ILE A 6 10.19 -24.92 -29.27
N ILE A 7 10.48 -26.06 -28.65
CA ILE A 7 10.28 -26.25 -27.20
C ILE A 7 11.15 -25.24 -26.43
N ALA A 8 12.45 -25.14 -26.72
CA ALA A 8 13.34 -24.19 -26.04
C ALA A 8 12.88 -22.73 -26.20
N ALA A 9 12.41 -22.34 -27.39
CA ALA A 9 11.86 -21.02 -27.64
C ALA A 9 10.58 -20.75 -26.85
N MET A 10 9.69 -21.73 -26.70
CA MET A 10 8.50 -21.60 -25.85
C MET A 10 8.84 -21.49 -24.37
N ILE A 11 9.79 -22.30 -23.89
CA ILE A 11 10.24 -22.33 -22.49
C ILE A 11 10.86 -20.99 -22.09
N LEU A 12 11.64 -20.37 -22.96
CA LEU A 12 12.29 -19.09 -22.68
C LEU A 12 11.39 -17.88 -22.99
N GLY A 13 10.54 -17.99 -24.01
CA GLY A 13 9.67 -16.92 -24.47
C GLY A 13 8.56 -16.57 -23.49
N ILE A 14 7.85 -17.56 -22.95
CA ILE A 14 6.68 -17.34 -22.07
C ILE A 14 7.07 -16.62 -20.76
N PRO A 15 8.11 -17.04 -20.02
CA PRO A 15 8.57 -16.31 -18.85
C PRO A 15 9.12 -14.92 -19.20
N GLY A 16 9.86 -14.80 -20.31
CA GLY A 16 10.40 -13.52 -20.78
C GLY A 16 9.32 -12.48 -21.03
N ILE A 17 8.26 -12.85 -21.77
CA ILE A 17 7.10 -11.98 -22.02
C ILE A 17 6.42 -11.60 -20.70
N SER A 18 6.29 -12.55 -19.78
CA SER A 18 5.64 -12.32 -18.48
C SER A 18 6.41 -11.30 -17.64
N LEU A 19 7.75 -11.35 -17.64
CA LEU A 19 8.60 -10.35 -16.98
C LEU A 19 8.45 -8.96 -17.61
N VAL A 20 8.35 -8.87 -18.94
CA VAL A 20 8.14 -7.59 -19.63
C VAL A 20 6.77 -6.99 -19.27
N VAL A 21 5.71 -7.81 -19.27
CA VAL A 21 4.37 -7.37 -18.86
C VAL A 21 4.35 -6.95 -17.39
N ASP A 22 5.05 -7.69 -16.52
CA ASP A 22 5.21 -7.34 -15.11
C ASP A 22 5.90 -5.98 -14.93
N ALA A 23 7.03 -5.76 -15.61
CA ALA A 23 7.74 -4.50 -15.58
C ALA A 23 6.87 -3.33 -16.08
N LEU A 24 6.15 -3.53 -17.18
CA LEU A 24 5.25 -2.52 -17.75
C LEU A 24 4.11 -2.15 -16.78
N LEU A 25 3.45 -3.14 -16.18
CA LEU A 25 2.39 -2.89 -15.20
C LEU A 25 2.92 -2.22 -13.93
N THR A 26 4.17 -2.50 -13.53
CA THR A 26 4.83 -1.80 -12.42
C THR A 26 5.09 -0.34 -12.75
N ALA A 27 5.64 -0.06 -13.94
CA ALA A 27 5.89 1.30 -14.39
C ALA A 27 4.59 2.12 -14.49
N LEU A 28 3.53 1.53 -15.05
CA LEU A 28 2.21 2.18 -15.14
C LEU A 28 1.58 2.46 -13.77
N TRP A 29 1.83 1.59 -12.79
CA TRP A 29 1.37 1.83 -11.41
C TRP A 29 2.08 3.02 -10.78
N GLN A 30 3.39 3.14 -10.99
CA GLN A 30 4.19 4.26 -10.49
C GLN A 30 3.78 5.60 -11.14
N SER A 31 3.41 5.60 -12.42
CA SER A 31 2.94 6.78 -13.15
C SER A 31 1.49 7.18 -12.86
N SER A 32 0.89 6.72 -11.75
CA SER A 32 -0.50 7.04 -11.33
C SER A 32 -1.63 6.58 -12.27
N HIS A 33 -1.36 5.73 -13.27
CA HIS A 33 -2.39 5.20 -14.18
C HIS A 33 -3.12 3.96 -13.63
N LYS A 34 -3.74 4.09 -12.45
CA LYS A 34 -4.34 2.97 -11.71
C LYS A 34 -5.39 2.18 -12.51
N GLN A 35 -6.20 2.85 -13.32
CA GLN A 35 -7.24 2.19 -14.13
C GLN A 35 -6.64 1.26 -15.20
N ILE A 36 -5.54 1.68 -15.83
CA ILE A 36 -4.84 0.87 -16.84
C ILE A 36 -4.23 -0.37 -16.16
N VAL A 37 -3.68 -0.23 -14.95
CA VAL A 37 -3.14 -1.38 -14.20
C VAL A 37 -4.23 -2.37 -13.80
N ILE A 38 -5.40 -1.89 -13.38
CA ILE A 38 -6.55 -2.76 -13.07
C ILE A 38 -7.01 -3.52 -14.32
N ALA A 39 -7.19 -2.82 -15.44
CA ALA A 39 -7.57 -3.44 -16.72
C ALA A 39 -6.51 -4.43 -17.21
N GLY A 40 -5.23 -4.06 -17.18
CA GLY A 40 -4.13 -4.94 -17.56
C GLY A 40 -4.03 -6.18 -16.68
N THR A 41 -4.22 -6.02 -15.37
CA THR A 41 -4.27 -7.15 -14.43
C THR A 41 -5.45 -8.08 -14.75
N PHE A 42 -6.62 -7.53 -15.05
CA PHE A 42 -7.78 -8.34 -15.46
C PHE A 42 -7.47 -9.18 -16.70
N VAL A 43 -6.89 -8.56 -17.74
CA VAL A 43 -6.55 -9.26 -18.99
C VAL A 43 -5.53 -10.37 -18.74
N VAL A 44 -4.48 -10.09 -17.97
CA VAL A 44 -3.44 -11.09 -17.67
C VAL A 44 -4.02 -12.25 -16.86
N VAL A 45 -4.84 -11.97 -15.84
CA VAL A 45 -5.50 -13.04 -15.07
C VAL A 45 -6.48 -13.82 -15.94
N ALA A 46 -7.16 -13.17 -16.90
CA ALA A 46 -8.03 -13.86 -17.85
C ALA A 46 -7.26 -14.82 -18.77
N ILE A 47 -6.08 -14.45 -19.24
CA ILE A 47 -5.19 -15.37 -19.98
C ILE A 47 -4.83 -16.57 -19.10
N GLY A 48 -4.50 -16.32 -17.82
CA GLY A 48 -4.18 -17.39 -16.88
C GLY A 48 -5.35 -18.35 -16.62
N ALA A 49 -6.55 -17.80 -16.40
CA ALA A 49 -7.76 -18.58 -16.18
C ALA A 49 -8.16 -19.40 -17.42
N TYR A 50 -8.04 -18.81 -18.61
CA TYR A 50 -8.26 -19.49 -19.88
C TYR A 50 -7.29 -20.67 -20.04
N ALA A 51 -5.99 -20.45 -19.85
CA ALA A 51 -4.99 -21.51 -19.96
C ALA A 51 -5.23 -22.63 -18.93
N ALA A 52 -5.59 -22.29 -17.69
CA ALA A 52 -5.96 -23.27 -16.67
C ALA A 52 -7.18 -24.12 -17.08
N SER A 53 -8.16 -23.54 -17.79
CA SER A 53 -9.33 -24.27 -18.26
C SER A 53 -8.97 -25.41 -19.23
N PHE A 54 -7.99 -25.20 -20.12
CA PHE A 54 -7.50 -26.22 -21.04
C PHE A 54 -6.80 -27.37 -20.31
N VAL A 55 -6.02 -27.07 -19.28
CA VAL A 55 -5.35 -28.11 -18.48
C VAL A 55 -6.41 -29.01 -17.84
N VAL A 56 -7.42 -28.41 -17.21
CA VAL A 56 -8.50 -29.17 -16.56
C VAL A 56 -9.27 -29.98 -17.60
N ASP A 57 -9.63 -29.39 -18.74
CA ASP A 57 -10.37 -30.08 -19.79
C ASP A 57 -9.62 -31.30 -20.34
N MET A 58 -8.32 -31.16 -20.63
CA MET A 58 -7.49 -32.28 -21.11
C MET A 58 -7.35 -33.39 -20.08
N VAL A 59 -7.22 -33.06 -18.79
CA VAL A 59 -7.21 -34.06 -17.72
C VAL A 59 -8.55 -34.79 -17.64
N MET A 60 -9.67 -34.07 -17.76
CA MET A 60 -11.00 -34.68 -17.76
C MET A 60 -11.24 -35.58 -18.98
N LEU A 61 -10.76 -35.19 -20.15
CA LEU A 61 -10.81 -36.02 -21.37
C LEU A 61 -9.98 -37.29 -21.23
N ALA A 62 -8.77 -37.21 -20.68
CA ALA A 62 -7.92 -38.37 -20.45
C ALA A 62 -8.52 -39.31 -19.40
N TRP A 63 -9.09 -38.73 -18.34
CA TRP A 63 -9.79 -39.49 -17.30
C TRP A 63 -11.03 -40.20 -17.83
N ALA A 64 -11.76 -39.59 -18.77
CA ALA A 64 -12.88 -40.22 -19.46
C ALA A 64 -12.47 -41.29 -20.50
N GLY A 65 -11.17 -41.47 -20.75
CA GLY A 65 -10.65 -42.43 -21.73
C GLY A 65 -10.77 -41.97 -23.18
N GLU A 66 -11.09 -40.70 -23.44
CA GLU A 66 -11.24 -40.17 -24.80
C GLU A 66 -9.90 -39.82 -25.45
N ILE A 67 -8.90 -39.51 -24.62
CA ILE A 67 -7.53 -39.28 -25.07
C ILE A 67 -6.54 -40.06 -24.20
N PRO A 68 -5.49 -40.67 -24.79
CA PRO A 68 -4.45 -41.33 -24.01
C PRO A 68 -3.70 -40.36 -23.09
N TRP A 69 -3.38 -40.79 -21.86
CA TRP A 69 -2.62 -39.98 -20.90
C TRP A 69 -1.27 -39.47 -21.44
N GLY A 70 -0.60 -40.26 -22.28
CA GLY A 70 0.66 -39.86 -22.91
C GLY A 70 0.51 -38.64 -23.83
N ASN A 71 -0.67 -38.41 -24.41
CA ASN A 71 -0.91 -37.34 -25.37
C ASN A 71 -1.18 -35.99 -24.70
N ILE A 72 -1.53 -35.98 -23.41
CA ILE A 72 -1.83 -34.73 -22.69
C ILE A 72 -0.61 -34.11 -22.01
N VAL A 73 0.49 -34.86 -21.85
CA VAL A 73 1.65 -34.41 -21.06
C VAL A 73 2.20 -33.08 -21.56
N TRP A 74 2.51 -32.98 -22.86
CA TRP A 74 3.09 -31.78 -23.44
C TRP A 74 2.10 -30.60 -23.48
N PRO A 75 0.85 -30.76 -23.95
CA PRO A 75 -0.14 -29.69 -23.86
C PRO A 75 -0.40 -29.20 -22.44
N CYS A 76 -0.60 -30.11 -21.47
CA CYS A 76 -0.83 -29.74 -20.08
C CYS A 76 0.36 -28.97 -19.50
N TRP A 77 1.58 -29.37 -19.85
CA TRP A 77 2.78 -28.65 -19.42
C TRP A 77 2.81 -27.21 -19.97
N THR A 78 2.58 -27.04 -21.27
CA THR A 78 2.57 -25.72 -21.93
C THR A 78 1.48 -24.83 -21.36
N TRP A 79 0.24 -25.32 -21.25
CA TRP A 79 -0.87 -24.53 -20.70
C TRP A 79 -0.69 -24.22 -19.22
N SER A 80 -0.12 -25.14 -18.43
CA SER A 80 0.21 -24.88 -17.02
C SER A 80 1.29 -23.81 -16.88
N LEU A 81 2.29 -23.78 -17.77
CA LEU A 81 3.32 -22.74 -17.78
C LEU A 81 2.71 -21.38 -18.08
N ILE A 82 1.87 -21.28 -19.13
CA ILE A 82 1.16 -20.03 -19.46
C ILE A 82 0.28 -19.57 -18.30
N ALA A 83 -0.50 -20.49 -17.71
CA ALA A 83 -1.37 -20.19 -16.58
C ALA A 83 -0.56 -19.66 -15.39
N THR A 84 0.51 -20.35 -15.01
CA THR A 84 1.34 -19.99 -13.86
C THR A 84 2.02 -18.64 -14.06
N CYS A 85 2.62 -18.40 -15.22
CA CYS A 85 3.29 -17.15 -15.53
C CYS A 85 2.31 -15.96 -15.53
N ALA A 86 1.15 -16.09 -16.18
CA ALA A 86 0.15 -15.03 -16.21
C ALA A 86 -0.42 -14.76 -14.79
N LEU A 87 -0.76 -15.80 -14.04
CA LEU A 87 -1.30 -15.65 -12.69
C LEU A 87 -0.26 -15.08 -11.71
N ALA A 88 1.03 -15.38 -11.89
CA ALA A 88 2.09 -14.77 -11.08
C ALA A 88 2.18 -13.25 -11.29
N VAL A 89 2.10 -12.78 -12.54
CA VAL A 89 2.07 -11.35 -12.87
C VAL A 89 0.86 -10.65 -12.24
N GLY A 90 -0.31 -11.28 -12.30
CA GLY A 90 -1.53 -10.74 -11.68
C GLY A 90 -1.52 -10.72 -10.15
N ALA A 91 -0.79 -11.64 -9.52
CA ALA A 91 -0.77 -11.83 -8.07
C ALA A 91 -0.10 -10.66 -7.33
N GLY A 92 0.96 -10.09 -7.91
CA GLY A 92 1.75 -9.01 -7.30
C GLY A 92 1.08 -7.63 -7.30
N ARG A 93 -0.11 -7.50 -7.90
CA ARG A 93 -0.70 -6.19 -8.23
C ARG A 93 -1.70 -5.71 -7.17
N PRO A 94 -1.66 -4.45 -6.72
CA PRO A 94 -2.63 -3.92 -5.75
C PRO A 94 -4.00 -3.62 -6.39
N THR A 95 -4.69 -4.65 -6.87
CA THR A 95 -6.00 -4.54 -7.51
C THR A 95 -7.11 -5.12 -6.63
N PRO A 96 -8.36 -4.67 -6.80
CA PRO A 96 -9.49 -5.25 -6.09
C PRO A 96 -9.59 -6.76 -6.32
N LYS A 97 -10.00 -7.52 -5.29
CA LYS A 97 -10.16 -8.99 -5.38
C LYS A 97 -11.06 -9.40 -6.55
N LEU A 98 -12.11 -8.61 -6.82
CA LEU A 98 -13.04 -8.88 -7.92
C LEU A 98 -12.35 -8.91 -9.29
N THR A 99 -11.33 -8.08 -9.51
CA THR A 99 -10.53 -8.05 -10.74
C THR A 99 -9.84 -9.41 -11.01
N ARG A 100 -9.51 -10.15 -9.95
CA ARG A 100 -8.87 -11.46 -10.05
C ARG A 100 -9.85 -12.62 -10.11
N ILE A 101 -11.01 -12.51 -9.45
CA ILE A 101 -12.04 -13.55 -9.42
C ILE A 101 -12.82 -13.60 -10.74
N LEU A 102 -13.15 -12.42 -11.28
CA LEU A 102 -14.12 -12.31 -12.37
C LEU A 102 -13.72 -13.10 -13.64
N PRO A 103 -12.46 -13.13 -14.09
CA PRO A 103 -12.11 -13.95 -15.25
C PRO A 103 -12.38 -15.45 -15.07
N PHE A 104 -12.08 -16.00 -13.88
CA PHE A 104 -12.37 -17.41 -13.57
C PHE A 104 -13.87 -17.70 -13.55
N VAL A 105 -14.67 -16.77 -13.03
CA VAL A 105 -16.13 -16.91 -13.05
C VAL A 105 -16.66 -16.89 -14.48
N ILE A 106 -16.18 -15.98 -15.33
CA ILE A 106 -16.58 -15.91 -16.74
C ILE A 106 -16.29 -17.23 -17.46
N PHE A 107 -15.05 -17.74 -17.37
CA PHE A 107 -14.69 -19.00 -18.01
C PHE A 107 -15.39 -20.21 -17.38
N GLY A 108 -15.63 -20.19 -16.06
CA GLY A 108 -16.42 -21.20 -15.38
C GLY A 108 -17.88 -21.24 -15.87
N VAL A 109 -18.51 -20.08 -16.07
CA VAL A 109 -19.86 -19.99 -16.64
C VAL A 109 -19.89 -20.51 -18.09
N PHE A 110 -18.90 -20.18 -18.92
CA PHE A 110 -18.81 -20.74 -20.27
C PHE A 110 -18.65 -22.26 -20.26
N ALA A 111 -17.80 -22.82 -19.39
CA ALA A 111 -17.66 -24.25 -19.22
C ALA A 111 -18.97 -24.90 -18.73
N MET A 112 -19.69 -24.24 -17.82
CA MET A 112 -20.98 -24.72 -17.35
C MET A 112 -22.04 -24.74 -18.46
N SER A 113 -22.05 -23.74 -19.35
CA SER A 113 -22.91 -23.75 -20.55
C SER A 113 -22.56 -24.89 -21.50
N ALA A 114 -21.26 -25.20 -21.68
CA ALA A 114 -20.83 -26.35 -22.47
C ALA A 114 -21.24 -27.70 -21.85
N ALA A 115 -21.52 -27.74 -20.54
CA ALA A 115 -21.96 -28.95 -19.86
C ALA A 115 -23.33 -29.45 -20.32
N ILE A 116 -24.13 -28.61 -21.00
CA ILE A 116 -25.37 -29.02 -21.66
C ILE A 116 -25.11 -30.09 -22.73
N VAL A 117 -23.97 -29.98 -23.43
CA VAL A 117 -23.57 -30.92 -24.48
C VAL A 117 -22.75 -32.07 -23.91
N HIS A 118 -21.81 -31.76 -23.01
CA HIS A 118 -20.93 -32.76 -22.40
C HIS A 118 -20.86 -32.57 -20.87
N PRO A 119 -21.56 -33.40 -20.07
CA PRO A 119 -21.70 -33.21 -18.62
C PRO A 119 -20.39 -33.01 -17.85
N ARG A 120 -19.27 -33.55 -18.34
CA ARG A 120 -17.93 -33.39 -17.75
C ARG A 120 -17.49 -31.94 -17.57
N HIS A 121 -17.95 -30.99 -18.40
CA HIS A 121 -17.55 -29.59 -18.28
C HIS A 121 -18.06 -28.93 -16.99
N ILE A 122 -19.01 -29.57 -16.28
CA ILE A 122 -19.42 -29.11 -14.95
C ILE A 122 -18.25 -29.17 -13.95
N VAL A 123 -17.38 -30.19 -14.07
CA VAL A 123 -16.21 -30.32 -13.20
C VAL A 123 -15.20 -29.23 -13.52
N THR A 124 -14.97 -28.96 -14.81
CA THR A 124 -14.12 -27.84 -15.26
C THR A 124 -14.63 -26.50 -14.74
N ALA A 125 -15.94 -26.26 -14.83
CA ALA A 125 -16.57 -25.04 -14.32
C ALA A 125 -16.35 -24.86 -12.80
N LEU A 126 -16.61 -25.90 -12.01
CA LEU A 126 -16.47 -25.86 -10.56
C LEU A 126 -15.00 -25.63 -10.14
N LEU A 127 -14.07 -26.32 -10.79
CA LEU A 127 -12.64 -26.18 -10.51
C LEU A 127 -12.12 -24.78 -10.86
N LEU A 128 -12.59 -24.17 -11.96
CA LEU A 128 -12.23 -22.81 -12.31
C LEU A 128 -12.75 -21.79 -11.30
N ILE A 129 -14.04 -21.87 -10.93
CA ILE A 129 -14.65 -20.94 -9.99
C ILE A 129 -13.95 -21.04 -8.62
N LEU A 130 -13.78 -22.26 -8.11
CA LEU A 130 -13.09 -22.49 -6.84
C LEU A 130 -11.63 -22.04 -6.90
N GLY A 131 -10.92 -22.35 -7.99
CA GLY A 131 -9.56 -21.92 -8.25
C GLY A 131 -9.42 -20.39 -8.24
N GLY A 132 -10.36 -19.67 -8.86
CA GLY A 132 -10.39 -18.21 -8.86
C GLY A 132 -10.58 -17.61 -7.46
N VAL A 133 -11.45 -18.22 -6.64
CA VAL A 133 -11.64 -17.82 -5.23
C VAL A 133 -10.37 -18.05 -4.42
N ILE A 134 -9.78 -19.25 -4.51
CA ILE A 134 -8.52 -19.60 -3.83
C ILE A 134 -7.40 -18.65 -4.26
N TYR A 135 -7.24 -18.45 -5.58
CA TYR A 135 -6.24 -17.56 -6.14
C TYR A 135 -6.40 -16.13 -5.61
N ALA A 136 -7.61 -15.57 -5.64
CA ALA A 136 -7.87 -14.23 -5.15
C ALA A 136 -7.69 -14.09 -3.63
N TRP A 137 -7.95 -15.15 -2.87
CA TRP A 137 -7.71 -15.16 -1.43
C TRP A 137 -6.22 -15.23 -1.10
N ALA A 138 -5.50 -16.16 -1.72
CA ALA A 138 -4.06 -16.35 -1.54
C ALA A 138 -3.24 -15.13 -1.97
N THR A 139 -3.62 -14.51 -3.09
CA THR A 139 -2.91 -13.33 -3.63
C THR A 139 -3.45 -12.02 -3.05
N GLY A 140 -4.69 -12.01 -2.55
CA GLY A 140 -5.33 -10.84 -1.95
C GLY A 140 -4.85 -10.56 -0.52
N GLY A 141 -4.18 -11.53 0.11
CA GLY A 141 -3.55 -11.39 1.43
C GLY A 141 -2.11 -10.88 1.41
N ALA A 142 -1.41 -10.95 0.27
CA ALA A 142 0.05 -10.74 0.20
C ALA A 142 0.52 -9.27 0.32
N ARG A 143 -0.39 -8.30 0.51
CA ARG A 143 -0.06 -6.94 0.99
C ARG A 143 -0.72 -6.55 2.31
N ASN A 144 -1.35 -7.51 3.00
CA ASN A 144 -1.67 -7.39 4.43
C ASN A 144 -0.60 -8.06 5.31
N VAL A 145 0.53 -8.47 4.74
CA VAL A 145 1.69 -9.05 5.45
C VAL A 145 2.55 -7.99 6.16
N SER A 146 2.09 -6.73 6.24
CA SER A 146 2.54 -5.79 7.28
C SER A 146 1.66 -5.78 8.54
N GLN A 147 0.58 -6.58 8.62
CA GLN A 147 -0.33 -6.59 9.78
C GLN A 147 -0.39 -7.91 10.57
N THR A 148 0.38 -8.94 10.24
CA THR A 148 0.33 -10.22 11.00
C THR A 148 1.70 -10.77 11.40
N GLY A 149 2.70 -9.88 11.52
CA GLY A 149 4.06 -10.20 11.94
C GLY A 149 4.66 -9.22 12.95
N ALA A 150 3.88 -8.28 13.49
CA ALA A 150 4.23 -7.60 14.73
C ALA A 150 4.02 -8.60 15.87
N GLN A 151 5.04 -9.45 16.01
CA GLN A 151 5.31 -10.26 17.17
C GLN A 151 4.86 -9.48 18.41
N LYS A 152 4.02 -10.12 19.20
CA LYS A 152 3.60 -9.77 20.56
C LYS A 152 4.85 -9.56 21.42
N ILE A 153 5.55 -8.44 21.22
CA ILE A 153 6.61 -7.97 22.10
C ILE A 153 5.90 -7.66 23.41
N SER A 154 6.36 -8.37 24.44
CA SER A 154 5.92 -8.29 25.81
C SER A 154 5.48 -6.88 26.21
N ARG A 155 4.28 -6.80 26.78
CA ARG A 155 3.59 -5.60 27.29
C ARG A 155 4.29 -4.93 28.49
N GLN A 156 5.62 -4.96 28.58
CA GLN A 156 6.35 -4.39 29.72
C GLN A 156 7.47 -3.46 29.27
N SER A 157 7.26 -2.18 29.64
CA SER A 157 8.25 -1.10 29.85
C SER A 157 9.23 -0.77 28.71
N LEU A 158 8.82 0.14 27.81
CA LEU A 158 9.69 1.01 27.02
C LEU A 158 9.09 2.43 27.02
N PRO A 159 9.92 3.49 26.90
CA PRO A 159 9.64 4.83 27.44
C PRO A 159 8.51 5.57 26.73
N SER A 160 7.84 6.44 27.50
CA SER A 160 6.91 7.53 27.14
C SER A 160 6.88 7.91 25.65
N ALA A 161 5.67 8.05 25.08
CA ALA A 161 5.33 8.47 23.72
C ALA A 161 6.39 9.32 23.00
N PHE A 162 6.60 9.04 21.71
CA PHE A 162 7.57 9.73 20.84
C PHE A 162 7.44 11.25 20.96
N ALA A 163 8.57 11.91 21.24
CA ALA A 163 8.64 13.33 21.54
C ALA A 163 9.47 14.06 20.49
N ILE A 164 9.10 15.29 20.17
CA ILE A 164 9.93 16.21 19.39
C ILE A 164 10.31 17.37 20.29
N GLY A 165 11.54 17.37 20.77
CA GLY A 165 11.96 18.27 21.86
C GLY A 165 11.11 18.05 23.10
N ASP A 166 10.52 19.13 23.61
CA ASP A 166 9.66 19.12 24.79
C ASP A 166 8.20 18.75 24.49
N TYR A 167 7.83 18.63 23.20
CA TYR A 167 6.44 18.42 22.79
C TYR A 167 6.11 16.94 22.62
N ARG A 168 4.98 16.53 23.22
CA ARG A 168 4.49 15.15 23.24
C ARG A 168 2.99 15.11 23.04
N ILE A 169 2.53 14.12 22.27
CA ILE A 169 1.12 13.78 22.18
C ILE A 169 0.56 13.34 23.54
N ASP A 170 -0.75 13.45 23.68
CA ASP A 170 -1.55 13.17 24.88
C ASP A 170 -1.19 14.01 26.12
N THR A 171 -0.37 15.05 25.95
CA THR A 171 -0.07 16.01 27.02
C THR A 171 -1.20 17.04 27.15
N GLN A 172 -1.60 17.33 28.39
CA GLN A 172 -2.54 18.43 28.67
C GLN A 172 -1.80 19.76 28.56
N LEU A 173 -2.32 20.68 27.75
CA LEU A 173 -1.79 22.04 27.71
C LEU A 173 -1.99 22.71 29.07
N SER A 174 -0.89 23.23 29.62
CA SER A 174 -0.92 24.07 30.81
C SER A 174 -0.96 25.54 30.40
N VAL A 175 -1.70 26.35 31.15
CA VAL A 175 -1.92 27.79 30.88
C VAL A 175 -0.60 28.59 30.83
N SER A 176 0.52 28.03 31.31
CA SER A 176 1.84 28.65 31.33
C SER A 176 2.65 28.53 30.05
N GLN A 177 2.19 27.81 29.02
CA GLN A 177 2.91 27.70 27.75
C GLN A 177 2.57 28.89 26.86
N GLU A 178 3.60 29.58 26.35
CA GLU A 178 3.49 30.71 25.41
C GLU A 178 2.97 30.24 24.03
N LEU A 179 1.71 29.82 23.99
CA LEU A 179 1.06 29.29 22.79
C LEU A 179 0.24 30.39 22.12
N VAL A 180 0.43 30.55 20.82
CA VAL A 180 -0.35 31.49 20.01
C VAL A 180 -1.32 30.68 19.16
N GLU A 181 -2.62 30.79 19.45
CA GLU A 181 -3.65 30.16 18.62
C GLU A 181 -3.62 30.75 17.21
N LEU A 182 -3.88 29.93 16.20
CA LEU A 182 -3.97 30.40 14.82
C LEU A 182 -5.07 31.45 14.67
N THR A 183 -4.80 32.43 13.82
CA THR A 183 -5.80 33.43 13.44
C THR A 183 -6.85 32.84 12.50
N GLU A 184 -8.00 33.50 12.37
CA GLU A 184 -9.05 33.09 11.42
C GLU A 184 -8.53 32.98 9.98
N TYR A 185 -7.58 33.86 9.59
CA TYR A 185 -6.94 33.81 8.28
C TYR A 185 -6.11 32.54 8.11
N GLU A 186 -5.37 32.13 9.13
CA GLU A 186 -4.54 30.93 9.10
C GLU A 186 -5.36 29.65 9.13
N TYR A 187 -6.50 29.64 9.83
CA TYR A 187 -7.45 28.52 9.80
C TYR A 187 -8.03 28.25 8.40
N LYS A 188 -7.95 29.20 7.45
CA LYS A 188 -8.27 28.94 6.03
C LYS A 188 -7.30 27.95 5.39
N PHE A 189 -6.06 27.92 5.85
CA PHE A 189 -5.03 26.98 5.40
C PHE A 189 -4.95 25.77 6.33
N PHE A 190 -5.24 25.93 7.62
CA PHE A 190 -5.17 24.85 8.61
C PHE A 190 -6.55 24.49 9.11
N THR A 191 -7.39 23.94 8.24
CA THR A 191 -8.79 23.66 8.57
C THR A 191 -8.89 22.63 9.72
N PRO A 192 -9.60 22.95 10.82
CA PRO A 192 -9.88 22.02 11.89
C PRO A 192 -10.65 20.78 11.36
N MET A 193 -10.23 19.59 11.78
CA MET A 193 -10.87 18.33 11.43
C MET A 193 -11.81 17.84 12.52
N PHE A 194 -11.57 18.21 13.78
CA PHE A 194 -12.34 17.77 14.94
C PHE A 194 -13.13 18.91 15.59
N LYS A 195 -14.25 18.56 16.21
CA LYS A 195 -15.02 19.49 17.03
C LYS A 195 -14.19 19.94 18.22
N ASN A 196 -14.21 21.24 18.50
CA ASN A 196 -13.38 21.89 19.52
C ASN A 196 -11.87 21.71 19.28
N GLU A 197 -11.46 21.46 18.03
CA GLU A 197 -10.06 21.49 17.68
C GLU A 197 -9.52 22.92 17.68
N LYS A 198 -8.35 23.09 18.27
CA LYS A 198 -7.56 24.32 18.23
C LYS A 198 -6.15 24.01 17.80
N ILE A 199 -5.61 24.87 16.94
CA ILE A 199 -4.25 24.75 16.43
C ILE A 199 -3.43 25.93 16.97
N TYR A 200 -2.29 25.62 17.58
CA TYR A 200 -1.40 26.61 18.18
C TYR A 200 -0.04 26.59 17.49
N LYS A 201 0.56 27.77 17.32
CA LYS A 201 2.01 27.91 17.16
C LYS A 201 2.64 27.85 18.54
N ALA A 202 3.62 26.97 18.71
CA ALA A 202 4.34 26.82 19.96
C ALA A 202 5.78 27.35 19.82
N PRO A 203 6.46 27.68 20.93
CA PRO A 203 7.87 28.07 20.90
C PRO A 203 8.71 27.03 20.14
N PRO A 204 9.62 27.47 19.25
CA PRO A 204 10.52 26.55 18.56
C PRO A 204 11.31 25.70 19.56
N THR A 205 11.62 24.46 19.18
CA THR A 205 12.46 23.56 19.99
C THR A 205 13.69 23.15 19.24
N VAL A 206 14.78 22.84 19.96
CA VAL A 206 15.94 22.20 19.37
C VAL A 206 15.69 20.70 19.25
N PHE A 207 15.80 20.16 18.03
CA PHE A 207 15.70 18.74 17.75
C PHE A 207 16.76 18.35 16.71
N LEU A 208 17.54 17.32 17.01
CA LEU A 208 18.72 16.92 16.22
C LEU A 208 19.69 18.07 15.97
N GLY A 209 19.99 18.84 17.03
CA GLY A 209 21.01 19.88 17.01
C GLY A 209 20.63 21.19 16.30
N ARG A 210 19.37 21.36 15.89
CA ARG A 210 18.89 22.56 15.18
C ARG A 210 17.49 22.99 15.63
N PRO A 211 17.10 24.26 15.45
CA PRO A 211 15.76 24.73 15.79
C PRO A 211 14.71 24.23 14.79
N TRP A 212 13.54 23.84 15.31
CA TRP A 212 12.36 23.44 14.55
C TRP A 212 11.17 24.30 14.98
N ASN A 213 10.40 24.76 13.99
CA ASN A 213 9.13 25.41 14.25
C ASN A 213 8.08 24.35 14.64
N ILE A 214 7.23 24.67 15.60
CA ILE A 214 6.27 23.72 16.17
C ILE A 214 4.85 24.25 16.04
N MET A 215 3.97 23.39 15.53
CA MET A 215 2.52 23.56 15.60
C MET A 215 1.88 22.41 16.36
N LEU A 216 0.92 22.73 17.22
CA LEU A 216 0.20 21.78 18.06
C LEU A 216 -1.27 21.76 17.69
N GLY A 217 -1.78 20.58 17.32
CA GLY A 217 -3.22 20.33 17.21
C GLY A 217 -3.74 19.80 18.53
N THR A 218 -4.77 20.43 19.08
CA THR A 218 -5.39 20.03 20.34
C THR A 218 -6.88 19.86 20.22
N VAL A 219 -7.44 18.93 21.00
CA VAL A 219 -8.88 18.78 21.19
C VAL A 219 -9.14 18.77 22.68
N ASN A 220 -10.04 19.64 23.14
CA ASN A 220 -10.33 19.84 24.57
C ASN A 220 -9.06 20.12 25.41
N GLY A 221 -8.11 20.87 24.84
CA GLY A 221 -6.86 21.25 25.51
C GLY A 221 -5.81 20.14 25.65
N ARG A 222 -6.04 18.96 25.09
CA ARG A 222 -5.05 17.88 25.02
C ARG A 222 -4.39 17.85 23.65
N ILE A 223 -3.06 17.79 23.61
CA ILE A 223 -2.30 17.68 22.36
C ILE A 223 -2.60 16.33 21.72
N TYR A 224 -3.20 16.33 20.54
CA TYR A 224 -3.40 15.12 19.74
C TYR A 224 -2.42 15.07 18.57
N LYS A 225 -1.86 16.21 18.14
CA LYS A 225 -0.91 16.30 17.02
C LYS A 225 0.22 17.26 17.34
N VAL A 226 1.44 16.84 17.06
CA VAL A 226 2.65 17.67 17.03
C VAL A 226 3.15 17.71 15.60
N ALA A 227 3.33 18.89 15.03
CA ALA A 227 3.88 19.11 13.72
C ALA A 227 5.15 19.96 13.86
N ALA A 228 6.31 19.34 13.65
CA ALA A 228 7.58 20.05 13.59
C ALA A 228 7.96 20.26 12.14
N PHE A 229 8.41 21.47 11.80
CA PHE A 229 8.86 21.77 10.45
C PHE A 229 10.11 22.64 10.42
N VAL A 230 10.88 22.47 9.36
CA VAL A 230 12.06 23.27 9.04
C VAL A 230 12.12 23.46 7.53
N GLU A 231 12.45 24.68 7.12
CA GLU A 231 12.73 25.05 5.73
C GLU A 231 14.23 25.29 5.57
N LEU A 232 14.81 24.77 4.49
CA LEU A 232 16.23 24.76 4.23
C LEU A 232 16.48 25.25 2.80
N ASP A 233 17.33 26.25 2.65
CA ASP A 233 17.69 26.82 1.33
C ASP A 233 18.58 25.86 0.53
N ASN A 234 19.27 24.93 1.20
CA ASN A 234 20.23 24.03 0.59
C ASN A 234 19.71 22.59 0.53
N LYS A 235 19.56 22.07 -0.69
CA LYS A 235 19.15 20.68 -0.94
C LYS A 235 20.09 19.64 -0.32
N ALA A 236 21.40 19.88 -0.30
CA ALA A 236 22.36 18.96 0.31
C ALA A 236 22.16 18.89 1.84
N GLU A 237 21.90 20.04 2.47
CA GLU A 237 21.59 20.09 3.89
C GLU A 237 20.26 19.41 4.20
N ALA A 238 19.23 19.61 3.37
CA ALA A 238 17.95 18.94 3.53
C ALA A 238 18.05 17.42 3.39
N ASN A 239 18.84 16.92 2.45
CA ASN A 239 19.10 15.49 2.33
C ASN A 239 19.81 14.95 3.59
N HIS A 240 20.83 15.67 4.07
CA HIS A 240 21.55 15.27 5.28
C HIS A 240 20.63 15.24 6.51
N LEU A 241 19.81 16.27 6.71
CA LEU A 241 18.86 16.32 7.82
C LEU A 241 17.77 15.24 7.67
N THR A 242 17.31 14.96 6.45
CA THR A 242 16.38 13.86 6.19
C THR A 242 16.98 12.54 6.66
N ASP A 243 18.24 12.26 6.32
CA ASP A 243 18.94 11.05 6.73
C ASP A 243 19.16 10.99 8.26
N GLU A 244 19.39 12.13 8.91
CA GLU A 244 19.46 12.22 10.37
C GLU A 244 18.12 11.92 11.05
N VAL A 245 17.03 12.54 10.59
CA VAL A 245 15.68 12.29 11.10
C VAL A 245 15.27 10.84 10.86
N MET A 246 15.59 10.29 9.69
CA MET A 246 15.37 8.88 9.36
C MET A 246 16.12 7.96 10.32
N ARG A 247 17.42 8.18 10.52
CA ARG A 247 18.22 7.38 11.46
C ARG A 247 17.68 7.47 12.87
N TYR A 248 17.29 8.68 13.31
CA TYR A 248 16.68 8.87 14.61
C TYR A 248 15.38 8.07 14.75
N CYS A 249 14.45 8.20 13.80
CA CYS A 249 13.18 7.49 13.83
C CYS A 249 13.40 5.96 13.77
N ILE A 250 14.30 5.46 12.92
CA ILE A 250 14.62 4.03 12.86
C ILE A 250 15.21 3.52 14.19
N SER A 251 16.09 4.29 14.82
CA SER A 251 16.69 3.90 16.10
C SER A 251 15.66 3.86 17.24
N ARG A 252 14.62 4.69 17.18
CA ARG A 252 13.59 4.82 18.22
C ARG A 252 12.36 3.93 18.00
N LEU A 253 11.96 3.76 16.74
CA LEU A 253 10.68 3.16 16.34
C LEU A 253 10.86 1.86 15.54
N GLY A 254 12.08 1.53 15.10
CA GLY A 254 12.34 0.44 14.18
C GLY A 254 12.11 0.83 12.71
N LYS A 255 12.07 -0.17 11.83
CA LYS A 255 11.91 0.06 10.39
C LYS A 255 10.54 0.71 10.10
N PRO A 256 10.47 1.64 9.12
CA PRO A 256 9.19 2.24 8.72
C PRO A 256 8.25 1.16 8.18
N MET A 257 6.95 1.37 8.38
CA MET A 257 5.92 0.46 7.91
C MET A 257 5.72 0.62 6.39
N GLU A 258 5.74 1.86 5.92
CA GLU A 258 5.43 2.20 4.53
C GLU A 258 6.22 3.45 4.07
N GLU A 259 6.52 3.50 2.78
CA GLU A 259 7.11 4.63 2.07
C GLU A 259 6.23 4.95 0.87
N HIS A 260 5.82 6.21 0.73
CA HIS A 260 4.96 6.67 -0.36
C HIS A 260 5.53 7.93 -1.01
N SER A 261 5.36 8.02 -2.33
CA SER A 261 5.59 9.25 -3.10
C SER A 261 4.25 9.89 -3.49
N GLY A 262 4.15 11.21 -3.39
CA GLY A 262 2.94 11.98 -3.64
C GLY A 262 2.09 12.23 -2.39
N HIS A 263 1.05 13.07 -2.50
CA HIS A 263 0.23 13.46 -1.35
C HIS A 263 -0.47 12.25 -0.71
N ILE A 264 -0.20 12.00 0.57
CA ILE A 264 -0.97 11.03 1.35
C ILE A 264 -2.24 11.70 1.89
N ILE A 265 -3.40 11.18 1.50
CA ILE A 265 -4.69 11.39 2.19
C ILE A 265 -5.11 10.01 2.73
N ARG A 266 -4.90 9.75 4.02
CA ARG A 266 -5.46 8.57 4.73
C ARG A 266 -6.63 8.99 5.60
N ASP A 267 -7.82 8.48 5.32
CA ASP A 267 -9.03 8.79 6.08
C ASP A 267 -8.83 8.49 7.58
N ALA A 268 -9.06 9.48 8.44
CA ALA A 268 -8.95 9.35 9.89
C ALA A 268 -9.97 8.38 10.54
N ARG A 269 -10.72 7.59 9.76
CA ARG A 269 -11.65 6.56 10.25
C ARG A 269 -10.90 5.38 10.87
N ASP A 270 -9.65 5.16 10.46
CA ASP A 270 -8.81 4.04 10.92
C ASP A 270 -7.80 4.44 12.00
N GLY A 271 -7.98 5.62 12.62
CA GLY A 271 -7.10 6.10 13.71
C GLY A 271 -5.79 6.75 13.28
N ASN A 272 -5.62 7.05 11.99
CA ASN A 272 -4.42 7.70 11.44
C ASN A 272 -4.73 9.13 10.98
N ILE A 273 -4.00 10.13 11.47
CA ILE A 273 -4.21 11.53 11.07
C ILE A 273 -3.29 11.93 9.93
N ILE A 274 -3.89 12.58 8.95
CA ILE A 274 -3.26 13.17 7.77
C ILE A 274 -2.35 14.34 8.18
N ALA A 275 -1.17 14.35 7.57
CA ALA A 275 -0.32 15.53 7.41
C ALA A 275 -1.05 16.56 6.52
N VAL A 276 -2.01 17.31 7.10
CA VAL A 276 -2.56 18.49 6.44
C VAL A 276 -1.58 19.64 6.67
N LEU A 277 -0.55 19.69 5.84
CA LEU A 277 -0.08 20.97 5.32
C LEU A 277 -0.62 21.01 3.89
N PRO A 278 -1.74 21.70 3.64
CA PRO A 278 -2.29 21.75 2.31
C PRO A 278 -1.29 22.49 1.42
N GLN A 279 -0.90 21.82 0.34
CA GLN A 279 -0.52 22.45 -0.92
C GLN A 279 0.87 23.10 -1.07
N VAL A 280 1.76 23.07 -0.08
CA VAL A 280 3.06 23.78 -0.25
C VAL A 280 4.19 22.89 -0.79
N PHE A 281 4.09 21.57 -0.66
CA PHE A 281 5.16 20.66 -1.08
C PHE A 281 5.00 20.16 -2.51
N GLU A 282 5.94 20.50 -3.39
CA GLU A 282 6.12 19.85 -4.69
C GLU A 282 6.68 18.43 -4.48
N GLN A 283 5.97 17.42 -5.01
CA GLN A 283 6.36 16.00 -4.97
C GLN A 283 6.74 15.47 -3.58
N PRO A 284 5.84 15.51 -2.58
CA PRO A 284 6.21 15.11 -1.24
C PRO A 284 6.53 13.62 -1.16
N LYS A 285 7.59 13.28 -0.44
CA LYS A 285 7.89 11.93 -0.01
C LYS A 285 7.45 11.77 1.43
N HIS A 286 6.78 10.66 1.73
CA HIS A 286 6.26 10.38 3.05
C HIS A 286 6.74 9.01 3.55
N ILE A 287 7.20 8.98 4.79
CA ILE A 287 7.67 7.77 5.47
C ILE A 287 6.90 7.66 6.78
N VAL A 288 6.26 6.50 7.00
CA VAL A 288 5.29 6.32 8.07
C VAL A 288 5.72 5.21 9.02
N TRP A 289 5.64 5.52 10.31
CA TRP A 289 5.71 4.55 11.40
C TRP A 289 4.34 4.49 12.08
N ASP A 290 3.79 3.28 12.18
CA ASP A 290 2.66 3.00 13.07
C ASP A 290 3.20 2.55 14.42
N THR A 291 2.92 3.33 15.45
CA THR A 291 3.41 3.12 16.82
C THR A 291 2.23 2.84 17.75
N ARG A 292 2.51 2.32 18.94
CA ARG A 292 1.44 2.03 19.92
C ARG A 292 0.59 3.26 20.24
N ASP A 293 1.23 4.41 20.42
CA ASP A 293 0.57 5.62 20.91
C ASP A 293 0.00 6.47 19.77
N GLY A 294 0.29 6.12 18.51
CA GLY A 294 -0.03 6.97 17.38
C GLY A 294 0.82 6.71 16.14
N ASN A 295 0.89 7.67 15.24
CA ASN A 295 1.78 7.59 14.07
C ASN A 295 2.88 8.63 14.17
N VAL A 296 4.02 8.30 13.55
CA VAL A 296 5.07 9.26 13.22
C VAL A 296 5.19 9.31 11.70
N ILE A 297 5.18 10.51 11.13
CA ILE A 297 5.24 10.72 9.69
C ILE A 297 6.36 11.70 9.39
N LEU A 298 7.37 11.24 8.65
CA LEU A 298 8.36 12.12 8.04
C LEU A 298 7.89 12.49 6.65
N GLN A 299 7.76 13.78 6.37
CA GLN A 299 7.46 14.32 5.06
C GLN A 299 8.61 15.19 4.59
N THR A 300 9.05 15.00 3.35
CA THR A 300 10.05 15.85 2.70
C THR A 300 9.55 16.32 1.35
N GLY A 301 10.01 17.46 0.89
CA GLY A 301 9.78 17.96 -0.47
C GLY A 301 10.20 19.42 -0.61
N THR A 302 9.69 20.12 -1.63
CA THR A 302 10.06 21.51 -1.90
C THR A 302 8.90 22.47 -1.60
N VAL A 303 9.15 23.52 -0.83
CA VAL A 303 8.22 24.61 -0.49
C VAL A 303 8.73 25.91 -1.11
N MET A 304 8.01 26.48 -2.07
CA MET A 304 8.38 27.77 -2.70
C MET A 304 9.86 27.85 -3.17
N GLY A 305 10.42 26.73 -3.63
CA GLY A 305 11.81 26.64 -4.09
C GLY A 305 12.84 26.27 -3.01
N THR A 306 12.47 26.21 -1.73
CA THR A 306 13.33 25.72 -0.63
C THR A 306 12.98 24.28 -0.28
N ALA A 307 13.92 23.51 0.26
CA ALA A 307 13.65 22.16 0.71
C ALA A 307 13.02 22.20 2.11
N GLY A 308 11.84 21.61 2.26
CA GLY A 308 11.15 21.53 3.55
C GLY A 308 11.15 20.10 4.10
N ILE A 309 11.23 20.00 5.43
CA ILE A 309 11.08 18.74 6.16
C ILE A 309 10.05 18.95 7.26
N ASN A 310 9.05 18.07 7.29
CA ASN A 310 8.08 18.01 8.38
C ASN A 310 8.15 16.67 9.09
N LEU A 311 8.05 16.70 10.41
CA LEU A 311 7.89 15.53 11.24
C LEU A 311 6.59 15.67 12.03
N PHE A 312 5.64 14.78 11.77
CA PHE A 312 4.36 14.75 12.45
C PHE A 312 4.31 13.61 13.45
N VAL A 313 3.73 13.87 14.62
CA VAL A 313 3.36 12.86 15.62
C VAL A 313 1.88 13.01 15.89
N THR A 314 1.10 11.95 15.74
CA THR A 314 -0.36 11.99 15.84
C THR A 314 -0.86 10.92 16.78
N SER A 315 -1.66 11.27 17.79
CA SER A 315 -2.19 10.35 18.79
C SER A 315 -3.21 9.38 18.17
N ARG A 316 -3.14 8.12 18.58
CA ARG A 316 -4.13 7.09 18.20
C ARG A 316 -5.53 7.43 18.72
N ALA A 317 -5.65 8.21 19.80
CA ALA A 317 -6.92 8.67 20.36
C ALA A 317 -7.74 9.52 19.37
N ALA A 318 -7.09 10.06 18.34
CA ALA A 318 -7.76 10.82 17.31
C ALA A 318 -8.83 10.03 16.53
N GLY A 319 -8.69 8.71 16.43
CA GLY A 319 -9.69 7.86 15.79
C GLY A 319 -11.06 7.86 16.47
N SER A 320 -11.12 8.28 17.74
CA SER A 320 -12.37 8.39 18.52
C SER A 320 -12.89 9.83 18.69
N LEU A 321 -12.23 10.83 18.10
CA LEU A 321 -12.64 12.23 18.25
C LEU A 321 -13.81 12.58 17.32
N GLU A 322 -14.73 13.42 17.81
CA GLU A 322 -15.88 13.91 17.05
C GLU A 322 -15.40 14.84 15.92
N ARG A 323 -15.90 14.63 14.69
CA ARG A 323 -15.50 15.42 13.52
C ARG A 323 -16.37 16.66 13.31
N VAL A 324 -15.82 17.67 12.66
CA VAL A 324 -16.62 18.73 12.04
C VAL A 324 -17.26 18.14 10.78
N VAL A 325 -18.61 18.13 10.73
CA VAL A 325 -19.41 17.61 9.60
C VAL A 325 -19.34 18.57 8.43
#